data_AF-A0A4Y9IWG3-F1
#
_entry.id   AF-A0A4Y9IWG3-F1
#
_cell.length_a   1.000
_cell.length_b   1.000
_cell.length_c   1.000
_cell.angle_alpha   90.00
_cell.angle_beta   90.00
_cell.angle_gamma   90.00
#
_symmetry.space_group_name_H-M   'P 1'
#
loop_
_entity.id
_entity.type
_entity.pdbx_description
1 polymer ?
#
loop_
_entity_poly.entity_id
_entity_poly.type
_entity_poly.pdbx_seq_one_letter_code
_entity_poly.pdbx_strand_id
1 'polypeptide(L)'
;MTVARLDKNSDNWYVGAITDENPRTATIDLGFLPKDGKYEATIYEDAPDAHWKNNPQAYRIRTIKVKPGMKLRQPLAPGGGAAIQIKKI
;
A
#
# COMPACT_ATOMS: atom_id res chain seq x y z
N MET A 1 -9.76 6.36 -3.20
CA MET A 1 -8.76 7.41 -2.89
C MET A 1 -7.43 6.77 -2.49
N THR A 2 -6.28 7.42 -2.76
CA THR A 2 -4.95 6.95 -2.34
C THR A 2 -4.13 8.13 -1.83
N VAL A 3 -3.47 7.99 -0.67
CA VAL A 3 -2.74 9.08 0.00
C VAL A 3 -1.42 8.54 0.54
N ALA A 4 -0.32 9.29 0.35
CA ALA A 4 0.97 9.04 0.96
C ALA A 4 1.35 10.17 1.92
N ARG A 5 1.90 9.85 3.10
CA ARG A 5 2.36 10.83 4.09
C ARG A 5 3.72 10.42 4.66
N LEU A 6 4.58 11.41 4.81
CA LEU A 6 5.84 11.30 5.55
C LEU A 6 5.55 11.51 7.04
N ASP A 7 6.12 10.66 7.88
CA ASP A 7 6.11 10.88 9.33
C ASP A 7 6.92 12.14 9.68
N LYS A 8 6.41 12.96 10.61
CA LYS A 8 7.06 14.21 10.99
C LYS A 8 8.41 13.98 11.68
N ASN A 9 8.57 12.84 12.35
CA ASN A 9 9.72 12.55 13.21
C ASN A 9 10.61 11.44 12.65
N SER A 10 10.34 10.93 11.44
CA SER A 10 11.15 9.88 10.84
C SER A 10 11.15 9.94 9.31
N ASP A 11 12.08 9.23 8.68
CA ASP A 11 12.14 9.07 7.21
C ASP A 11 11.13 8.06 6.67
N ASN A 12 10.17 7.62 7.51
CA ASN A 12 9.20 6.60 7.15
C ASN A 12 7.99 7.21 6.43
N TRP A 13 7.56 6.52 5.38
CA TRP A 13 6.35 6.88 4.65
C TRP A 13 5.22 5.89 4.93
N TYR A 14 4.00 6.41 4.94
CA TYR A 14 2.79 5.62 5.08
C TYR A 14 1.86 5.93 3.93
N VAL A 15 1.38 4.88 3.27
CA VAL A 15 0.43 4.98 2.15
C VAL A 15 -0.85 4.26 2.53
N GLY A 16 -1.99 4.92 2.32
CA GLY A 16 -3.31 4.33 2.43
C GLY A 16 -4.04 4.40 1.10
N ALA A 17 -4.68 3.31 0.70
CA ALA A 17 -5.55 3.24 -0.45
C ALA A 17 -6.89 2.62 -0.04
N ILE A 18 -7.98 3.25 -0.44
CA ILE A 18 -9.35 2.76 -0.20
C ILE A 18 -10.11 2.72 -1.53
N THR A 19 -11.08 1.82 -1.62
CA THR A 19 -12.01 1.74 -2.75
C THR A 19 -13.46 1.88 -2.28
N ASP A 20 -14.38 1.99 -3.23
CA ASP A 20 -15.82 1.95 -3.02
C ASP A 20 -16.35 0.51 -3.20
N GLU A 21 -17.65 0.32 -3.44
CA GLU A 21 -18.24 -0.99 -3.71
C GLU A 21 -17.68 -1.70 -4.97
N ASN A 22 -16.96 -0.99 -5.84
CA ASN A 22 -16.34 -1.58 -7.02
C ASN A 22 -14.87 -1.95 -6.74
N PRO A 23 -14.42 -3.14 -7.19
CA PRO A 23 -13.02 -3.50 -7.09
C PRO A 23 -12.19 -2.61 -8.03
N ARG A 24 -11.00 -2.22 -7.60
CA ARG A 24 -10.07 -1.45 -8.44
C ARG A 24 -8.63 -1.81 -8.15
N THR A 25 -7.76 -1.58 -9.12
CA THR A 25 -6.30 -1.67 -8.90
C THR A 25 -5.73 -0.28 -8.67
N ALA A 26 -5.24 -0.02 -7.45
CA ALA A 26 -4.51 1.21 -7.14
C ALA A 26 -3.07 1.11 -7.65
N THR A 27 -2.68 2.03 -8.53
CA THR A 27 -1.27 2.18 -8.95
C THR A 27 -0.63 3.27 -8.11
N ILE A 28 0.28 2.88 -7.22
CA ILE A 28 0.98 3.77 -6.29
C ILE A 28 2.37 4.02 -6.84
N ASP A 29 2.61 5.24 -7.31
CA ASP A 29 3.92 5.68 -7.78
C ASP A 29 4.77 6.13 -6.58
N LEU A 30 5.88 5.43 -6.32
CA LEU A 30 6.81 5.74 -5.24
C LEU A 30 7.81 6.85 -5.61
N GLY A 31 7.49 7.71 -6.59
CA GLY A 31 8.29 8.87 -6.97
C GLY A 31 8.44 9.94 -5.89
N PHE A 32 7.61 9.90 -4.84
CA PHE A 32 7.74 10.76 -3.67
C PHE A 32 8.89 10.35 -2.73
N LEU A 33 9.43 9.14 -2.88
CA LEU A 33 10.56 8.70 -2.08
C LEU A 33 11.86 9.41 -2.52
N PRO A 34 12.72 9.83 -1.59
CA PRO A 34 14.04 10.38 -1.91
C PRO A 34 14.88 9.47 -2.81
N LYS A 35 15.47 10.03 -3.88
CA LYS A 35 16.10 9.29 -5.00
C LYS A 35 17.23 8.33 -4.61
N ASP A 36 17.99 8.64 -3.56
CA ASP A 36 19.17 7.86 -3.16
C ASP A 36 18.89 6.88 -2.00
N GLY A 37 17.61 6.72 -1.62
CA GLY A 37 17.23 5.84 -0.51
C GLY A 37 17.00 4.39 -0.94
N LYS A 38 17.36 3.45 -0.05
CA LYS A 38 16.87 2.07 -0.08
C LYS A 38 15.68 1.99 0.86
N TYR A 39 14.64 1.29 0.45
CA TYR A 39 13.41 1.22 1.22
C TYR A 39 12.89 -0.21 1.30
N GLU A 40 12.26 -0.52 2.42
CA GLU A 40 11.46 -1.72 2.64
C GLU A 40 10.00 -1.31 2.79
N ALA A 41 9.13 -1.90 1.97
CA ALA A 41 7.69 -1.69 2.04
C ALA A 41 7.02 -2.92 2.64
N THR A 42 6.39 -2.74 3.80
CA THR A 42 5.44 -3.69 4.38
C THR A 42 4.05 -3.33 3.89
N ILE A 43 3.44 -4.23 3.11
CA ILE A 43 2.16 -4.04 2.43
C ILE A 43 1.13 -4.92 3.14
N TYR A 44 0.07 -4.28 3.61
CA TYR A 44 -1.14 -4.87 4.14
C TYR A 44 -2.20 -4.70 3.06
N GLU A 45 -2.59 -5.79 2.39
CA GLU A 45 -3.52 -5.78 1.27
C GLU A 45 -4.65 -6.79 1.50
N ASP A 46 -5.79 -6.55 0.89
CA ASP A 46 -6.87 -7.55 0.81
C ASP A 46 -6.36 -8.84 0.16
N ALA A 47 -6.73 -10.00 0.72
CA ALA A 47 -6.44 -11.27 0.05
C ALA A 47 -7.26 -11.42 -1.25
N PRO A 48 -6.86 -12.28 -2.20
CA PRO A 48 -7.58 -12.44 -3.47
C PRO A 48 -9.06 -12.81 -3.33
N ASP A 49 -9.43 -13.46 -2.23
CA ASP A 49 -10.78 -13.91 -1.88
C ASP A 49 -11.46 -13.02 -0.82
N ALA A 50 -10.87 -11.87 -0.50
CA ALA A 50 -11.43 -10.92 0.46
C ALA A 50 -12.72 -10.31 -0.06
N HIS A 51 -13.73 -10.21 0.81
CA HIS A 51 -15.00 -9.58 0.48
C HIS A 51 -15.64 -9.05 1.76
N TRP A 52 -16.02 -7.77 1.79
CA TRP A 52 -16.56 -7.12 2.99
C TRP A 52 -17.71 -7.87 3.66
N LYS A 53 -18.55 -8.55 2.87
CA LYS A 53 -19.71 -9.32 3.36
C LYS A 53 -19.40 -10.77 3.74
N ASN A 54 -18.52 -11.43 3.01
CA ASN A 54 -18.39 -12.90 3.05
C ASN A 54 -17.06 -13.36 3.67
N ASN A 55 -16.01 -12.53 3.56
CA ASN A 55 -14.68 -12.84 4.09
C ASN A 55 -13.93 -11.53 4.43
N PRO A 56 -14.38 -10.76 5.44
CA PRO A 56 -13.86 -9.42 5.73
C PRO A 56 -12.48 -9.41 6.39
N GLN A 57 -12.03 -10.54 6.95
CA GLN A 57 -10.76 -10.65 7.68
C GLN A 57 -9.62 -11.21 6.83
N ALA A 58 -9.86 -11.49 5.55
CA ALA A 58 -8.85 -12.02 4.66
C ALA A 58 -7.93 -10.91 4.17
N TYR A 59 -6.74 -10.84 4.76
CA TYR A 59 -5.69 -9.93 4.35
C TYR A 59 -4.37 -10.67 4.21
N ARG A 60 -3.49 -10.12 3.38
CA ARG A 60 -2.11 -10.57 3.21
C ARG A 60 -1.17 -9.49 3.69
N ILE A 61 -0.15 -9.89 4.43
CA ILE A 61 0.99 -9.05 4.77
C ILE A 61 2.19 -9.55 3.97
N ARG A 62 2.84 -8.67 3.24
CA ARG A 62 4.09 -8.99 2.56
C ARG A 62 5.08 -7.84 2.67
N THR A 63 6.35 -8.19 2.78
CA THR A 63 7.45 -7.24 2.85
C THR A 63 8.30 -7.36 1.59
N ILE A 64 8.54 -6.23 0.92
CA ILE A 64 9.33 -6.18 -0.30
C ILE A 64 10.31 -5.01 -0.27
N LYS A 65 11.47 -5.16 -0.91
CA LYS A 65 12.37 -4.03 -1.15
C LYS A 65 11.81 -3.19 -2.29
N VAL A 66 11.79 -1.86 -2.10
CA VAL A 66 11.32 -0.91 -3.10
C VAL A 66 12.34 0.18 -3.35
N LYS A 67 12.20 0.84 -4.50
CA LYS A 67 13.06 1.95 -4.92
C LYS A 67 12.20 3.17 -5.27
N PRO A 68 12.77 4.38 -5.19
CA PRO A 68 12.11 5.58 -5.70
C PRO A 68 11.65 5.41 -7.16
N GLY A 69 10.43 5.85 -7.45
CA GLY A 69 9.80 5.73 -8.78
C GLY A 69 9.31 4.32 -9.14
N MET A 70 9.45 3.33 -8.26
CA MET A 70 8.81 2.02 -8.44
C MET A 70 7.29 2.17 -8.35
N LYS A 71 6.56 1.49 -9.23
CA LYS A 71 5.09 1.49 -9.22
C LYS A 71 4.56 0.23 -8.58
N LEU A 72 3.88 0.37 -7.44
CA LEU A 72 3.18 -0.72 -6.78
C LEU A 72 1.75 -0.82 -7.31
N ARG A 73 1.36 -2.00 -7.79
CA ARG A 73 -0.02 -2.30 -8.17
C ARG A 73 -0.67 -3.07 -7.04
N GLN A 74 -1.67 -2.47 -6.41
CA GLN A 74 -2.39 -3.06 -5.28
C GLN A 74 -3.83 -3.33 -5.70
N PRO A 75 -4.25 -4.61 -5.81
CA PRO A 75 -5.66 -4.94 -5.98
C PRO A 75 -6.40 -4.58 -4.69
N LEU A 76 -7.51 -3.86 -4.83
CA LEU A 76 -8.42 -3.55 -3.73
C LEU A 76 -9.72 -4.32 -3.97
N ALA A 77 -10.10 -5.13 -2.99
CA ALA A 77 -11.37 -5.85 -3.03
C ALA A 77 -12.54 -4.85 -2.86
N PRO A 78 -13.77 -5.21 -3.27
CA PRO A 78 -14.96 -4.39 -3.03
C PRO A 78 -15.09 -3.95 -1.56
N GLY A 79 -15.17 -2.64 -1.30
CA GLY A 79 -15.22 -2.07 0.05
C GLY A 79 -13.93 -2.23 0.88
N GLY A 80 -12.84 -2.66 0.25
CA GLY A 80 -11.57 -2.94 0.89
C GLY A 80 -10.54 -1.82 0.76
N GLY A 81 -9.28 -2.19 0.92
CA GLY A 81 -8.19 -1.22 0.99
C GLY A 81 -6.81 -1.86 1.08
N ALA A 82 -5.80 -0.99 1.04
CA ALA A 82 -4.42 -1.37 1.30
C ALA A 82 -3.75 -0.30 2.17
N ALA A 83 -2.92 -0.75 3.10
CA ALA A 83 -2.02 0.09 3.86
C ALA A 83 -0.58 -0.34 3.56
N ILE A 84 0.32 0.62 3.43
CA ILE A 84 1.73 0.35 3.16
C ILE A 84 2.56 1.20 4.11
N GLN A 85 3.42 0.55 4.89
CA GLN A 85 4.49 1.20 5.61
C GLN A 85 5.77 1.07 4.81
N ILE A 86 6.46 2.17 4.56
CA ILE A 86 7.73 2.20 3.85
C ILE A 86 8.80 2.74 4.79
N LYS A 87 9.76 1.90 5.14
CA LYS A 87 10.89 2.26 6.00
C LYS A 87 12.15 2.41 5.17
N LYS A 88 12.96 3.41 5.49
CA LYS A 88 14.29 3.56 4.92
C LYS A 88 15.23 2.51 5.53
N ILE A 89 16.07 1.88 4.71
CA ILE A 89 17.10 0.90 5.08
C ILE A 89 18.48 1.52 4.92
#